data_AF-A0A9P8QS95-F1
#
_entry.id   AF-A0A9P8QS95-F1
#
_cell.length_a   1.000
_cell.length_b   1.000
_cell.length_c   1.000
_cell.angle_alpha   90.00
_cell.angle_beta   90.00
_cell.angle_gamma   90.00
#
_symmetry.space_group_name_H-M   'P 1'
#
loop_
_entity.id
_entity.type
_entity.pdbx_description
1 polymer ?
#
loop_
_entity_poly.entity_id
_entity_poly.type
_entity_poly.pdbx_seq_one_letter_code
_entity_poly.pdbx_strand_id
1 'polypeptide(L)'
;MSLLDMVKHATPEQLAVNQPQITSALCRLKELQDQRHPKVSFSPAIASSRRERLEGTLIYLASELSAIPAANWTTYKKKLVKFCDSGLILNMTFPQRLYKVMDAIYLPEELEAIPREDFERMRSVARICVTAAQAMGPEGEDTDALAEKWICAKAQDLEFLEKTFRSMRRIYKVSTPEQTEMQMPWEAQA
;
A
#
# COMPACT_ATOMS: atom_id res chain seq x y z
N MET A 1 -15.93 -10.06 26.40
CA MET A 1 -17.16 -9.28 26.61
C MET A 1 -17.25 -8.28 25.48
N SER A 2 -18.34 -8.23 24.70
CA SER A 2 -18.45 -7.29 23.58
C SER A 2 -18.66 -5.87 24.11
N LEU A 3 -18.11 -4.84 23.45
CA LEU A 3 -18.36 -3.42 23.76
C LEU A 3 -19.87 -3.13 23.80
N LEU A 4 -20.63 -3.78 22.92
CA LEU A 4 -22.08 -3.69 22.87
C LEU A 4 -22.75 -4.27 24.14
N ASP A 5 -22.22 -5.37 24.67
CA ASP A 5 -22.73 -5.99 25.91
C ASP A 5 -22.43 -5.12 27.14
N MET A 6 -21.31 -4.38 27.10
CA MET A 6 -20.89 -3.46 28.17
C MET A 6 -21.72 -2.18 28.27
N VAL A 7 -22.49 -1.84 27.21
CA VAL A 7 -23.24 -0.58 27.11
C VAL A 7 -24.76 -0.83 27.07
N LYS A 8 -25.21 -1.87 26.37
CA LYS A 8 -26.64 -2.08 26.04
C LYS A 8 -27.55 -2.32 27.26
N HIS A 9 -27.00 -2.81 28.36
CA HIS A 9 -27.75 -3.14 29.58
C HIS A 9 -27.13 -2.56 30.86
N ALA A 10 -26.18 -1.62 30.73
CA ALA A 10 -25.46 -1.08 31.88
C ALA A 10 -26.23 0.07 32.53
N THR A 11 -26.31 0.06 33.87
CA THR A 11 -26.79 1.22 34.64
C THR A 11 -25.75 2.36 34.63
N PRO A 12 -26.13 3.61 34.99
CA PRO A 12 -25.19 4.73 35.02
C PRO A 12 -23.96 4.48 35.91
N GLU A 13 -24.13 3.77 37.02
CA GLU A 13 -23.04 3.41 37.93
C GLU A 13 -22.12 2.36 37.31
N GLN A 14 -22.69 1.39 36.59
CA GLN A 14 -21.92 0.36 35.87
C GLN A 14 -21.15 0.96 34.69
N LEU A 15 -21.71 1.97 34.01
CA LEU A 15 -21.03 2.73 32.95
C LEU A 15 -19.83 3.50 33.51
N ALA A 16 -19.97 4.13 34.68
CA ALA A 16 -18.87 4.83 35.34
C ALA A 16 -17.73 3.87 35.73
N VAL A 17 -18.07 2.68 36.26
CA VAL A 17 -17.08 1.64 36.60
C VAL A 17 -16.39 1.09 35.37
N ASN A 18 -17.12 0.88 34.27
CA ASN A 18 -16.59 0.30 33.03
C ASN A 18 -15.93 1.33 32.10
N GLN A 19 -15.97 2.62 32.43
CA GLN A 19 -15.45 3.72 31.62
C GLN A 19 -14.03 3.46 31.08
N PRO A 20 -13.04 3.00 31.87
CA PRO A 20 -11.68 2.79 31.37
C PRO A 20 -11.61 1.71 30.29
N GLN A 21 -12.39 0.64 30.46
CA GLN A 21 -12.41 -0.48 29.52
C GLN A 21 -13.16 -0.11 28.23
N ILE A 22 -14.24 0.66 28.33
CA ILE A 22 -14.97 1.20 27.17
C ILE A 22 -14.04 2.12 26.38
N THR A 23 -13.35 3.04 27.05
CA THR A 23 -12.39 3.96 26.41
C THR A 23 -11.25 3.19 25.73
N SER A 24 -10.65 2.21 26.40
CA SER A 24 -9.58 1.39 25.80
C SER A 24 -10.06 0.63 24.57
N ALA A 25 -11.25 0.03 24.62
CA ALA A 25 -11.81 -0.70 23.50
C ALA A 25 -12.16 0.22 22.32
N LEU A 26 -12.67 1.43 22.59
CA LEU A 26 -12.90 2.45 21.56
C LEU A 26 -11.60 2.96 20.94
N CYS A 27 -10.56 3.20 21.73
CA CYS A 27 -9.23 3.58 21.21
C CYS A 27 -8.67 2.48 20.31
N ARG A 28 -8.77 1.22 20.73
CA ARG A 28 -8.33 0.07 19.92
C ARG A 28 -9.13 -0.07 18.62
N LEU A 29 -10.44 0.14 18.67
CA LEU A 29 -11.27 0.14 17.45
C LEU A 29 -10.91 1.29 16.53
N LYS A 30 -10.59 2.46 17.09
CA LYS A 30 -10.11 3.61 16.33
C LYS A 30 -8.75 3.33 15.70
N GLU A 31 -7.80 2.74 16.42
CA GLU A 31 -6.51 2.31 15.85
C GLU A 31 -6.71 1.31 14.71
N LEU A 32 -7.61 0.34 14.87
CA LEU A 32 -7.95 -0.61 13.81
C LEU A 32 -8.70 0.05 12.64
N GLN A 33 -9.48 1.10 12.89
CA GLN A 33 -10.15 1.88 11.87
C GLN A 33 -9.17 2.79 11.12
N ASP A 34 -8.23 3.41 11.82
CA ASP A 34 -7.17 4.24 11.25
C ASP A 34 -6.17 3.38 10.46
N GLN A 35 -5.99 2.11 10.86
CA GLN A 35 -5.29 1.08 10.08
C GLN A 35 -6.14 0.52 8.92
N ARG A 36 -7.47 0.63 8.99
CA ARG A 36 -8.36 0.26 7.89
C ARG A 36 -8.36 1.38 6.87
N HIS A 37 -7.89 1.05 5.68
CA HIS A 37 -7.96 1.92 4.52
C HIS A 37 -9.41 2.39 4.27
N PRO A 38 -9.61 3.64 3.77
CA PRO A 38 -10.94 4.12 3.43
C PRO A 38 -11.58 3.14 2.47
N LYS A 39 -12.65 2.46 2.94
CA LYS A 39 -13.54 1.71 2.07
C LYS A 39 -14.20 2.73 1.15
N VAL A 40 -13.74 2.81 -0.09
CA VAL A 40 -14.48 3.48 -1.14
C VAL A 40 -15.68 2.58 -1.44
N SER A 41 -16.75 2.76 -0.68
CA SER A 41 -18.08 2.37 -1.11
C SER A 41 -18.43 3.31 -2.25
N PHE A 42 -18.12 2.90 -3.48
CA PHE A 42 -18.63 3.59 -4.65
C PHE A 42 -20.15 3.63 -4.52
N SER A 43 -20.72 4.84 -4.51
CA SER A 43 -22.14 4.96 -4.78
C SER A 43 -22.36 4.38 -6.18
N PRO A 44 -23.49 3.68 -6.45
CA PRO A 44 -23.75 3.05 -7.75
C PRO A 44 -23.67 4.00 -8.97
N ALA A 45 -23.57 5.31 -8.74
CA ALA A 45 -23.57 6.37 -9.74
C ALA A 45 -22.18 6.87 -10.17
N ILE A 46 -21.08 6.46 -9.52
CA ILE A 46 -19.70 6.79 -9.89
C ILE A 46 -18.96 5.46 -10.03
N ALA A 47 -19.23 4.64 -11.05
CA ALA A 47 -18.76 4.90 -12.40
C ALA A 47 -19.13 3.72 -13.32
N SER A 48 -19.76 4.01 -14.45
CA SER A 48 -20.11 2.98 -15.44
C SER A 48 -18.87 2.33 -16.11
N SER A 49 -17.67 2.91 -15.93
CA SER A 49 -16.43 2.45 -16.55
C SER A 49 -15.29 2.14 -15.55
N ARG A 50 -14.39 1.22 -15.93
CA ARG A 50 -13.17 0.88 -15.17
C ARG A 50 -12.23 2.07 -15.00
N ARG A 51 -12.14 2.94 -16.03
CA ARG A 51 -11.32 4.15 -16.01
C ARG A 51 -11.77 5.07 -14.88
N GLU A 52 -13.05 5.40 -14.83
CA GLU A 52 -13.59 6.31 -13.82
C GLU A 52 -13.42 5.73 -12.40
N ARG A 53 -13.58 4.41 -12.21
CA ARG A 53 -13.29 3.77 -10.92
C ARG A 53 -11.82 3.89 -10.53
N LEU A 54 -10.90 3.65 -11.47
CA LEU A 54 -9.48 3.88 -11.24
C LEU A 54 -9.21 5.33 -10.85
N GLU A 55 -9.69 6.30 -11.64
CA GLU A 55 -9.46 7.72 -11.38
C GLU A 55 -10.05 8.19 -10.06
N GLY A 56 -11.26 7.75 -9.73
CA GLY A 56 -11.90 8.04 -8.44
C GLY A 56 -11.11 7.46 -7.27
N THR A 57 -10.58 6.24 -7.41
CA THR A 57 -9.78 5.62 -6.34
C THR A 57 -8.45 6.33 -6.12
N LEU A 58 -7.79 6.77 -7.20
CA LEU A 58 -6.49 7.45 -7.14
C LEU A 58 -6.54 8.78 -6.38
N ILE A 59 -7.70 9.45 -6.32
CA ILE A 59 -7.88 10.67 -5.52
C ILE A 59 -7.63 10.39 -4.03
N TYR A 60 -8.05 9.22 -3.54
CA TYR A 60 -7.89 8.84 -2.13
C TYR A 60 -6.47 8.39 -1.76
N LEU A 61 -5.64 8.11 -2.76
CA LEU A 61 -4.24 7.72 -2.57
C LEU A 61 -3.28 8.91 -2.66
N ALA A 62 -3.77 10.15 -2.48
CA ALA A 62 -2.94 11.35 -2.63
C ALA A 62 -1.67 11.31 -1.75
N SER A 63 -1.77 10.73 -0.55
CA SER A 63 -0.64 10.51 0.35
C SER A 63 0.39 9.56 -0.26
N GLU A 64 -0.02 8.35 -0.65
CA GLU A 64 0.86 7.35 -1.25
C GLU A 64 1.45 7.82 -2.58
N LEU A 65 0.66 8.53 -3.39
CA LEU A 65 1.09 9.07 -4.68
C LEU A 65 2.16 10.16 -4.54
N SER A 66 2.19 10.88 -3.41
CA SER A 66 3.21 11.89 -3.14
C SER A 66 4.62 11.30 -2.98
N ALA A 67 4.72 10.00 -2.68
CA ALA A 67 5.99 9.30 -2.60
C ALA A 67 6.60 9.01 -3.99
N ILE A 68 5.80 9.08 -5.07
CA ILE A 68 6.27 8.85 -6.44
C ILE A 68 6.60 10.21 -7.09
N PRO A 69 7.76 10.35 -7.76
CA PRO A 69 8.07 11.54 -8.54
C PRO A 69 6.96 11.86 -9.56
N ALA A 70 6.52 13.12 -9.62
CA ALA A 70 5.38 13.52 -10.44
C ALA A 70 5.56 13.19 -11.95
N ALA A 71 6.79 13.26 -12.46
CA ALA A 71 7.12 12.90 -13.84
C ALA A 71 6.88 11.40 -14.11
N ASN A 72 7.33 10.53 -13.20
CA ASN A 72 7.12 9.08 -13.25
C ASN A 72 5.62 8.77 -13.17
N TRP A 73 4.94 9.36 -12.19
CA TRP A 73 3.50 9.17 -11.99
C TRP A 73 2.68 9.53 -13.23
N THR A 74 3.02 10.63 -13.91
CA THR A 74 2.34 11.05 -15.15
C THR A 74 2.44 9.96 -16.23
N THR A 75 3.60 9.32 -16.34
CA THR A 75 3.83 8.22 -17.29
C THR A 75 3.04 6.97 -16.88
N TYR A 76 3.05 6.61 -15.60
CA TYR A 76 2.34 5.46 -15.08
C TYR A 76 0.83 5.60 -15.21
N LYS A 77 0.27 6.76 -14.86
CA LYS A 77 -1.15 7.06 -15.03
C LYS A 77 -1.59 6.86 -16.47
N LYS A 78 -0.81 7.32 -17.46
CA LYS A 78 -1.08 7.08 -18.89
C LYS A 78 -1.11 5.57 -19.23
N LYS A 79 -0.17 4.78 -18.70
CA LYS A 79 -0.15 3.32 -18.90
C LYS A 79 -1.38 2.64 -18.30
N LEU A 80 -1.74 2.97 -17.06
CA LEU A 80 -2.91 2.41 -16.38
C LEU A 80 -4.20 2.74 -17.11
N VAL A 81 -4.36 4.01 -17.51
CA VAL A 81 -5.52 4.46 -18.26
C VAL A 81 -5.64 3.73 -19.60
N LYS A 82 -4.54 3.57 -20.34
CA LYS A 82 -4.51 2.76 -21.58
C LYS A 82 -4.87 1.29 -21.31
N PHE A 83 -4.45 0.74 -20.17
CA PHE A 83 -4.79 -0.62 -19.77
C PHE A 83 -6.28 -0.76 -19.43
N CYS A 84 -6.90 0.22 -18.77
CA CYS A 84 -8.36 0.25 -18.54
C CYS A 84 -9.16 0.22 -19.84
N ASP A 85 -8.68 0.91 -20.87
CA ASP A 85 -9.32 0.98 -22.18
C ASP A 85 -9.08 -0.28 -23.03
N SER A 86 -8.20 -1.18 -22.58
CA SER A 86 -7.89 -2.41 -23.31
C SER A 86 -8.95 -3.48 -23.06
N GLY A 87 -9.36 -4.21 -24.12
CA GLY A 87 -10.27 -5.35 -23.99
C GLY A 87 -9.66 -6.53 -23.21
N LEU A 88 -8.34 -6.52 -22.96
CA LEU A 88 -7.63 -7.56 -22.23
C LEU A 88 -8.11 -7.69 -20.77
N ILE A 89 -8.52 -6.58 -20.17
CA ILE A 89 -8.86 -6.54 -18.74
C ILE A 89 -10.22 -7.18 -18.41
N LEU A 90 -11.08 -7.40 -19.42
CA LEU A 90 -12.47 -7.84 -19.24
C LEU A 90 -12.58 -9.16 -18.48
N ASN A 91 -11.66 -10.09 -18.73
CA ASN A 91 -11.68 -11.45 -18.18
C ASN A 91 -10.54 -11.71 -17.20
N MET A 92 -9.81 -10.68 -16.78
CA MET A 92 -8.67 -10.85 -15.88
C MET A 92 -9.12 -10.97 -14.43
N THR A 93 -8.56 -11.94 -13.72
CA THR A 93 -8.67 -12.05 -12.26
C THR A 93 -7.83 -10.98 -11.56
N PHE A 94 -8.11 -10.71 -10.28
CA PHE A 94 -7.30 -9.78 -9.48
C PHE A 94 -5.78 -10.01 -9.58
N PRO A 95 -5.23 -11.23 -9.39
CA PRO A 95 -3.80 -11.46 -9.52
C PRO A 95 -3.22 -11.12 -10.90
N GLN A 96 -3.97 -11.41 -11.98
CA GLN A 96 -3.54 -11.09 -13.34
C GLN A 96 -3.49 -9.58 -13.58
N ARG A 97 -4.50 -8.84 -13.08
CA ARG A 97 -4.50 -7.37 -13.15
C ARG A 97 -3.38 -6.78 -12.31
N LEU A 98 -3.18 -7.29 -11.10
CA LEU A 98 -2.11 -6.86 -10.20
C LEU A 98 -0.74 -7.03 -10.86
N TYR A 99 -0.49 -8.17 -11.51
CA TYR A 99 0.76 -8.39 -12.24
C TYR A 99 0.99 -7.33 -13.33
N LYS A 100 -0.05 -6.98 -14.12
CA LYS A 100 0.06 -5.92 -15.14
C LYS A 100 0.27 -4.52 -14.56
N VAL A 101 -0.31 -4.25 -13.39
CA VAL A 101 -0.08 -2.99 -12.68
C VAL A 101 1.34 -2.94 -12.12
N MET A 102 1.86 -4.04 -11.60
CA MET A 102 3.25 -4.14 -11.15
C MET A 102 4.24 -3.88 -12.29
N ASP A 103 4.00 -4.45 -13.48
CA ASP A 103 4.82 -4.18 -14.67
C ASP A 103 4.81 -2.68 -15.03
N ALA A 104 3.67 -2.02 -14.85
CA ALA A 104 3.50 -0.62 -15.21
C ALA A 104 4.15 0.36 -14.21
N ILE A 105 4.12 0.03 -12.91
CA ILE A 105 4.49 0.92 -11.80
C ILE A 105 5.57 0.31 -10.91
N TYR A 106 5.32 -0.87 -10.33
CA TYR A 106 6.18 -1.42 -9.27
C TYR A 106 7.61 -1.66 -9.77
N LEU A 107 7.77 -2.34 -10.90
CA LEU A 107 9.09 -2.69 -11.43
C LEU A 107 9.97 -1.47 -11.77
N PRO A 108 9.49 -0.45 -12.51
CA PRO A 108 10.32 0.73 -12.77
C PRO A 108 10.66 1.50 -11.48
N GLU A 109 9.74 1.56 -10.52
CA GLU A 109 10.00 2.20 -9.23
C GLU A 109 11.00 1.39 -8.38
N GLU A 110 10.93 0.06 -8.42
CA GLU A 110 11.88 -0.83 -7.73
C GLU A 110 13.31 -0.59 -8.20
N LEU A 111 13.51 -0.45 -9.52
CA LEU A 111 14.82 -0.17 -10.12
C LEU A 111 15.40 1.19 -9.67
N GLU A 112 14.57 2.17 -9.36
CA GLU A 112 15.01 3.49 -8.92
C GLU A 112 15.14 3.62 -7.40
N ALA A 113 14.19 3.08 -6.65
CA ALA A 113 14.02 3.31 -5.22
C ALA A 113 14.85 2.33 -4.38
N ILE A 114 14.96 1.06 -4.78
CA ILE A 114 15.72 0.06 -4.00
C ILE A 114 17.21 0.40 -3.92
N PRO A 115 17.91 0.80 -5.01
CA PRO A 115 19.31 1.21 -4.90
C PRO A 115 19.52 2.41 -3.97
N ARG A 116 18.52 3.28 -3.83
CA ARG A 116 18.55 4.45 -2.95
C ARG A 116 18.06 4.12 -1.52
N GLU A 117 17.74 2.86 -1.26
CA GLU A 117 17.19 2.38 0.01
C GLU A 117 15.89 3.10 0.41
N ASP A 118 15.10 3.57 -0.56
CA ASP A 118 13.83 4.27 -0.34
C ASP A 118 12.67 3.26 -0.19
N PHE A 119 12.70 2.53 0.93
CA PHE A 119 11.73 1.47 1.22
C PHE A 119 10.32 2.03 1.51
N GLU A 120 10.20 3.27 2.01
CA GLU A 120 8.89 3.91 2.23
C GLU A 120 8.19 4.24 0.92
N ARG A 121 8.92 4.72 -0.10
CA ARG A 121 8.39 4.86 -1.46
C ARG A 121 7.90 3.52 -1.98
N MET A 122 8.67 2.44 -1.80
CA MET A 122 8.25 1.11 -2.27
C MET A 122 7.04 0.54 -1.54
N ARG A 123 6.86 0.83 -0.23
CA ARG A 123 5.64 0.49 0.52
C ARG A 123 4.42 1.23 -0.06
N SER A 124 4.58 2.50 -0.39
CA SER A 124 3.53 3.32 -1.03
C SER A 124 3.18 2.80 -2.43
N VAL A 125 4.20 2.48 -3.24
CA VAL A 125 4.02 1.90 -4.59
C VAL A 125 3.30 0.56 -4.54
N ALA A 126 3.62 -0.30 -3.57
CA ALA A 126 2.91 -1.56 -3.37
C ALA A 126 1.41 -1.36 -3.16
N ARG A 127 1.03 -0.41 -2.29
CA ARG A 127 -0.37 -0.06 -2.02
C ARG A 127 -1.06 0.48 -3.26
N ILE A 128 -0.41 1.39 -3.99
CA ILE A 128 -0.95 1.93 -5.25
C ILE A 128 -1.24 0.81 -6.24
N CYS A 129 -0.34 -0.17 -6.36
CA CYS A 129 -0.51 -1.27 -7.29
C CYS A 129 -1.75 -2.12 -6.98
N VAL A 130 -1.92 -2.48 -5.71
CA VAL A 130 -3.08 -3.26 -5.26
C VAL A 130 -4.37 -2.49 -5.47
N THR A 131 -4.42 -1.25 -5.00
CA THR A 131 -5.62 -0.42 -5.09
C THR A 131 -6.02 -0.15 -6.54
N ALA A 132 -5.07 0.10 -7.43
CA ALA A 132 -5.35 0.24 -8.86
C ALA A 132 -5.88 -1.06 -9.47
N ALA A 133 -5.32 -2.22 -9.11
CA ALA A 133 -5.77 -3.52 -9.61
C ALA A 133 -7.18 -3.89 -9.12
N GLN A 134 -7.53 -3.49 -7.89
CA GLN A 134 -8.89 -3.63 -7.35
C GLN A 134 -9.87 -2.72 -8.08
N ALA A 135 -9.53 -1.43 -8.25
CA ALA A 135 -10.38 -0.44 -8.89
C ALA A 135 -10.77 -0.79 -10.34
N MET A 136 -9.85 -1.46 -11.06
CA MET A 136 -10.08 -1.89 -12.44
C MET A 136 -10.83 -3.22 -12.58
N GLY A 137 -11.08 -3.95 -11.47
CA GLY A 137 -11.78 -5.24 -11.48
C GLY A 137 -13.27 -5.13 -11.81
N PRO A 138 -13.97 -6.23 -12.12
CA PRO A 138 -15.43 -6.23 -12.19
C PRO A 138 -16.08 -5.75 -10.89
N GLU A 139 -17.29 -5.22 -10.99
CA GLU A 139 -18.06 -4.80 -9.82
C GLU A 139 -18.46 -6.01 -8.96
N GLY A 140 -18.38 -5.87 -7.64
CA GLY A 140 -18.69 -6.94 -6.69
C GLY A 140 -17.61 -8.02 -6.53
N GLU A 141 -16.45 -7.90 -7.19
CA GLU A 141 -15.32 -8.81 -6.93
C GLU A 141 -14.73 -8.53 -5.54
N ASP A 142 -14.94 -9.45 -4.60
CA ASP A 142 -14.27 -9.38 -3.30
C ASP A 142 -12.80 -9.81 -3.45
N THR A 143 -11.92 -8.83 -3.26
CA THR A 143 -10.47 -9.00 -3.39
C THR A 143 -9.74 -8.61 -2.12
N ASP A 144 -10.45 -8.22 -1.05
CA ASP A 144 -9.88 -7.59 0.14
C ASP A 144 -8.86 -8.51 0.82
N ALA A 145 -9.22 -9.79 1.00
CA ALA A 145 -8.33 -10.77 1.63
C ALA A 145 -7.06 -11.05 0.81
N LEU A 146 -7.18 -11.05 -0.53
CA LEU A 146 -6.03 -11.26 -1.43
C LEU A 146 -5.14 -10.02 -1.50
N ALA A 147 -5.75 -8.84 -1.54
CA ALA A 147 -5.08 -7.55 -1.49
C ALA A 147 -4.25 -7.42 -0.21
N GLU A 148 -4.88 -7.64 0.95
CA GLU A 148 -4.22 -7.54 2.25
C GLU A 148 -3.07 -8.55 2.38
N LYS A 149 -3.32 -9.80 1.99
CA LYS A 149 -2.28 -10.85 1.99
C LYS A 149 -1.07 -10.44 1.15
N TRP A 150 -1.30 -9.86 -0.03
CA TRP A 150 -0.22 -9.42 -0.90
C TRP A 150 0.53 -8.22 -0.33
N ILE A 151 -0.16 -7.22 0.23
CA ILE A 151 0.46 -6.05 0.87
C ILE A 151 1.35 -6.51 2.04
N CYS A 152 0.84 -7.39 2.89
CA CYS A 152 1.60 -7.96 4.00
C CYS A 152 2.85 -8.70 3.53
N ALA A 153 2.73 -9.55 2.51
CA ALA A 153 3.88 -10.26 1.94
C ALA A 153 4.92 -9.27 1.39
N LYS A 154 4.50 -8.23 0.66
CA LYS A 154 5.42 -7.21 0.16
C LYS A 154 6.07 -6.37 1.24
N ALA A 155 5.35 -6.04 2.31
CA ALA A 155 5.93 -5.35 3.45
C ALA A 155 7.04 -6.19 4.11
N GLN A 156 6.82 -7.50 4.24
CA GLN A 156 7.81 -8.44 4.78
C GLN A 156 9.04 -8.56 3.87
N ASP A 157 8.85 -8.65 2.54
CA ASP A 157 9.95 -8.67 1.58
C ASP A 157 10.82 -7.40 1.69
N LEU A 158 10.18 -6.23 1.75
CA LEU A 158 10.87 -4.94 1.88
C LEU A 158 11.60 -4.82 3.22
N GLU A 159 11.00 -5.28 4.32
CA GLU A 159 11.67 -5.31 5.63
C GLU A 159 12.89 -6.23 5.63
N PHE A 160 12.79 -7.39 4.97
CA PHE A 160 13.90 -8.32 4.82
C PHE A 160 15.05 -7.69 4.01
N LEU A 161 14.74 -7.04 2.89
CA LEU A 161 15.72 -6.31 2.09
C LEU A 161 16.39 -5.22 2.93
N GLU A 162 15.61 -4.38 3.61
CA GLU A 162 16.13 -3.31 4.45
C GLU A 162 17.10 -3.84 5.53
N LYS A 163 16.77 -4.94 6.20
CA LYS A 163 17.67 -5.61 7.16
C LYS A 163 18.95 -6.14 6.49
N THR A 164 18.83 -6.67 5.28
CA THR A 164 19.96 -7.19 4.50
C THR A 164 20.94 -6.07 4.13
N PHE A 165 20.45 -4.94 3.60
CA PHE A 165 21.29 -3.78 3.27
C PHE A 165 22.01 -3.23 4.50
N ARG A 166 21.30 -3.10 5.64
CA ARG A 166 21.94 -2.69 6.91
C ARG A 166 23.03 -3.65 7.35
N SER A 167 22.82 -4.96 7.20
CA SER A 167 23.78 -5.99 7.59
C SER A 167 25.02 -5.96 6.71
N MET A 168 24.84 -5.82 5.39
CA MET A 168 25.94 -5.65 4.44
C MET A 168 26.78 -4.41 4.76
N ARG A 169 26.15 -3.26 5.08
CA ARG A 169 26.87 -2.05 5.50
C ARG A 169 27.67 -2.24 6.78
N ARG A 170 27.14 -2.99 7.76
CA ARG A 170 27.89 -3.33 8.98
C ARG A 170 29.11 -4.20 8.69
N ILE A 171 28.92 -5.26 7.89
CA ILE A 171 30.02 -6.15 7.49
C ILE A 171 31.09 -5.34 6.76
N TYR A 172 30.71 -4.50 5.81
CA TYR A 172 31.64 -3.65 5.07
C TYR A 172 32.46 -2.76 6.01
N LYS A 173 31.80 -2.04 6.93
CA LYS A 173 32.47 -1.20 7.93
C LYS A 173 33.47 -1.95 8.81
N VAL A 174 33.18 -3.20 9.16
CA VAL A 174 34.08 -4.06 9.95
C VAL A 174 35.24 -4.61 9.10
N SER A 175 35.02 -4.76 7.79
CA SER A 175 35.98 -5.33 6.84
C SER A 175 37.03 -4.33 6.32
N THR A 176 36.77 -3.03 6.43
CA THR A 176 37.71 -1.96 6.04
C THR A 176 38.09 -1.11 7.27
N PRO A 177 39.17 -1.46 8.01
CA PRO A 177 39.50 -0.75 9.24
C PRO A 177 40.07 0.66 9.02
N GLU A 178 40.70 1.00 7.89
CA GLU A 178 41.33 2.30 7.67
C GLU A 178 41.59 2.50 6.17
N GLN A 179 40.81 3.36 5.49
CA GLN A 179 41.24 4.26 4.41
C GLN A 179 40.02 5.01 3.83
N THR A 180 40.09 6.33 3.98
CA THR A 180 39.62 7.42 3.11
C THR A 180 38.34 7.23 2.29
N GLU A 181 37.39 8.15 2.49
CA GLU A 181 36.23 8.44 1.64
C GLU A 181 36.39 7.98 0.17
N MET A 182 35.86 6.79 -0.14
CA MET A 182 35.67 6.33 -1.52
C MET A 182 34.24 5.82 -1.66
N GLN A 183 33.53 6.41 -2.63
CA GLN A 183 32.18 6.07 -3.06
C GLN A 183 31.98 4.57 -3.25
N MET A 184 30.81 4.09 -2.86
CA MET A 184 30.47 2.67 -3.00
C MET A 184 30.39 2.30 -4.50
N PRO A 185 30.77 1.06 -4.90
CA PRO A 185 30.81 0.66 -6.33
C PRO A 185 29.47 0.78 -7.07
N TRP A 186 28.35 0.78 -6.35
CA TRP A 186 27.00 0.93 -6.90
C TRP A 186 26.50 2.38 -6.92
N GLU A 187 27.24 3.31 -6.31
CA GLU A 187 26.99 4.77 -6.38
C GLU A 187 27.66 5.40 -7.61
N ALA A 188 28.47 4.64 -8.36
CA ALA A 188 29.28 5.14 -9.47
C ALA A 188 28.61 5.08 -10.85
N GLN A 189 27.30 4.83 -10.93
CA GLN A 189 26.55 4.86 -12.20
C GLN A 189 25.32 5.75 -12.08
N ALA A 190 25.54 7.03 -12.37
CA ALA A 190 24.52 8.01 -12.76
C ALA A 190 24.64 8.28 -14.26
#